data_AF-A0A2Z6LJE3-F1
#
_entry.id   AF-A0A2Z6LJE3-F1
#
_cell.length_a   1.000
_cell.length_b   1.000
_cell.length_c   1.000
_cell.angle_alpha   90.00
_cell.angle_beta   90.00
_cell.angle_gamma   90.00
#
_symmetry.space_group_name_H-M   'P 1'
#
loop_
_entity.id
_entity.type
_entity.pdbx_description
1 polymer ?
#
loop_
_entity_poly.entity_id
_entity_poly.type
_entity_poly.pdbx_seq_one_letter_code
_entity_poly.pdbx_strand_id
1 'polypeptide(L)'
;MNLTESNHKFSAKDNSRGFSGYSLRLSGFKDPKKGFLVKDNCIVGAEIFVSKSMLEKQVNQTVNLTSKRKCKSQVQCLKDEA
;
A
#
# COMPACT_ATOMS: atom_id res chain seq x y z
N MET A 1 -14.31 -10.71 6.27
CA MET A 1 -13.61 -10.54 4.98
C MET A 1 -12.17 -10.94 5.23
N ASN A 2 -11.66 -11.96 4.55
CA ASN A 2 -10.26 -12.36 4.70
C ASN A 2 -9.44 -11.42 3.82
N LEU A 3 -8.75 -10.43 4.40
CA LEU A 3 -7.82 -9.60 3.63
C LEU A 3 -6.62 -10.46 3.30
N THR A 4 -6.55 -10.95 2.07
CA THR A 4 -5.31 -11.53 1.57
C THR A 4 -4.31 -10.39 1.39
N GLU A 5 -3.19 -10.46 2.10
CA GLU A 5 -2.09 -9.52 1.91
C GLU A 5 -1.68 -9.52 0.43
N SER A 6 -1.76 -8.36 -0.22
CA SER A 6 -1.33 -8.22 -1.61
C SER A 6 0.06 -7.60 -1.66
N ASN A 7 1.02 -8.37 -2.15
CA ASN A 7 2.35 -7.87 -2.46
C ASN A 7 2.36 -7.30 -3.88
N HIS A 8 2.82 -6.06 -4.04
CA HIS A 8 2.94 -5.38 -5.34
C HIS A 8 4.27 -4.68 -5.49
N LYS A 9 4.95 -4.88 -6.62
CA LYS A 9 6.17 -4.13 -6.94
C LYS A 9 5.79 -2.89 -7.74
N PHE A 10 5.71 -1.76 -7.05
CA PHE A 10 5.46 -0.48 -7.69
C PHE A 10 6.62 -0.08 -8.61
N SER A 11 6.27 0.40 -9.82
CA SER A 11 7.21 0.98 -10.78
C SER A 11 6.50 2.06 -11.60
N ALA A 12 7.22 2.84 -12.39
CA ALA A 12 6.60 3.83 -13.28
C ALA A 12 5.59 3.20 -14.27
N LYS A 13 5.83 1.96 -14.71
CA LYS A 13 4.94 1.22 -15.61
C LYS A 13 3.75 0.57 -14.90
N ASP A 14 3.90 0.29 -13.61
CA ASP A 14 2.94 -0.44 -12.81
C ASP A 14 2.84 0.19 -11.42
N ASN A 15 2.14 1.32 -11.38
CA ASN A 15 2.09 2.23 -10.23
C ASN A 15 0.79 2.13 -9.42
N SER A 16 -0.11 1.20 -9.76
CA SER A 16 -1.39 1.06 -9.07
C SER A 16 -1.74 -0.40 -8.80
N ARG A 17 -2.46 -0.63 -7.70
CA ARG A 17 -2.95 -1.96 -7.33
C ARG A 17 -4.33 -1.83 -6.70
N GLY A 18 -5.21 -2.78 -7.01
CA GLY A 18 -6.56 -2.87 -6.47
C GLY A 18 -7.06 -4.32 -6.44
N PHE A 19 -8.28 -4.53 -5.99
CA PHE A 19 -8.87 -5.86 -5.83
C PHE A 19 -9.96 -6.08 -6.88
N SER A 20 -9.77 -7.03 -7.81
CA SER A 20 -10.78 -7.34 -8.83
C SER A 20 -11.85 -8.35 -8.38
N GLY A 21 -11.56 -9.16 -7.34
CA GLY A 21 -12.44 -10.25 -6.90
C GLY A 21 -13.22 -10.01 -5.59
N TYR A 22 -12.88 -8.96 -4.85
CA TYR A 22 -13.47 -8.65 -3.53
C TYR A 22 -14.27 -7.34 -3.54
N SER A 23 -14.75 -6.92 -4.71
CA SER A 23 -15.49 -5.68 -4.86
C SER A 23 -16.80 -5.72 -4.06
N LEU A 24 -16.97 -4.77 -3.16
CA LEU A 24 -18.26 -4.49 -2.55
C LEU A 24 -19.26 -4.21 -3.67
N ARG A 25 -20.33 -5.02 -3.76
CA ARG A 25 -21.38 -4.78 -4.76
C ARG A 25 -21.95 -3.38 -4.58
N LEU A 26 -22.18 -2.67 -5.68
CA LEU A 26 -22.72 -1.32 -5.66
C LEU A 26 -24.04 -1.22 -4.88
N SER A 27 -24.90 -2.23 -5.00
CA SER A 27 -26.16 -2.30 -4.24
C SER A 27 -25.94 -2.40 -2.73
N GLY A 28 -24.93 -3.15 -2.28
CA GLY A 28 -24.57 -3.24 -0.86
C GLY A 28 -23.84 -2.00 -0.35
N PHE A 29 -23.05 -1.35 -1.20
CA PHE A 29 -22.38 -0.09 -0.88
C PHE A 29 -23.38 1.06 -0.67
N LYS A 30 -24.41 1.13 -1.53
CA LYS A 30 -25.47 2.16 -1.47
C LYS A 30 -26.58 1.85 -0.48
N ASP A 31 -26.60 0.66 0.14
CA ASP A 31 -27.63 0.31 1.11
C ASP A 31 -27.45 1.16 2.39
N PRO A 32 -28.39 2.07 2.71
CA PRO A 32 -28.27 2.93 3.88
C PRO A 32 -28.23 2.14 5.19
N LYS A 33 -28.71 0.89 5.21
CA LYS A 33 -28.66 0.01 6.39
C LYS A 33 -27.27 -0.55 6.65
N LYS A 34 -26.36 -0.49 5.67
CA LYS A 34 -24.98 -0.98 5.79
C LYS A 34 -24.01 0.09 6.31
N GLY A 35 -24.36 1.37 6.18
CA GLY A 35 -23.57 2.50 6.69
C GLY A 35 -22.27 2.79 5.93
N PHE A 36 -22.02 2.16 4.78
CA PHE A 36 -20.81 2.43 3.97
C PHE A 36 -20.86 3.78 3.24
N LEU A 37 -22.06 4.25 2.90
CA LEU A 37 -22.31 5.51 2.20
C LEU A 37 -23.29 6.35 3.02
N VAL A 38 -22.87 7.52 3.47
CA VAL A 38 -23.68 8.45 4.27
C VAL A 38 -23.61 9.82 3.63
N LYS A 39 -24.78 10.38 3.23
CA LYS A 39 -24.87 11.66 2.52
C LYS A 39 -23.93 11.72 1.30
N ASP A 40 -23.95 10.65 0.50
CA ASP A 40 -23.08 10.46 -0.67
C ASP A 40 -21.57 10.47 -0.39
N ASN A 41 -21.18 10.37 0.89
CA ASN A 41 -19.79 10.30 1.33
C ASN A 41 -19.44 8.91 1.87
N CYS A 42 -18.21 8.47 1.60
CA CYS A 42 -17.64 7.26 2.18
C CYS A 42 -16.20 7.51 2.61
N ILE A 43 -15.70 6.70 3.55
CA ILE A 43 -14.31 6.76 4.01
C ILE A 43 -13.63 5.46 3.60
N VAL A 44 -12.49 5.57 2.94
CA VAL A 44 -11.66 4.43 2.52
C VAL A 44 -10.32 4.49 3.24
N GLY A 45 -10.00 3.44 4.00
CA GLY A 45 -8.71 3.28 4.66
C GLY A 45 -7.84 2.24 3.97
N ALA A 46 -6.52 2.48 3.93
CA ALA A 46 -5.54 1.53 3.43
C ALA A 46 -4.33 1.50 4.38
N GLU A 47 -3.86 0.29 4.68
CA GLU A 47 -2.62 0.06 5.41
C GLU A 47 -1.57 -0.47 4.43
N ILE A 48 -0.42 0.19 4.37
CA ILE A 48 0.63 -0.08 3.38
C ILE A 48 1.97 -0.27 4.09
N PHE A 49 2.63 -1.39 3.80
CA PHE A 49 4.00 -1.66 4.23
C PHE A 49 4.94 -1.59 3.03
N VAL A 50 5.95 -0.73 3.11
CA VAL A 50 6.97 -0.59 2.06
C VAL A 50 8.24 -1.32 2.48
N SER A 51 8.72 -2.23 1.64
CA SER A 51 9.98 -2.93 1.83
C SER A 51 10.97 -2.58 0.71
N LYS A 52 12.25 -2.52 1.04
CA LYS A 52 13.31 -2.41 0.02
C LYS A 52 13.42 -3.74 -0.72
N SER A 53 13.55 -3.68 -2.04
CA SER A 53 13.81 -4.88 -2.84
C SER A 53 15.23 -5.38 -2.56
N MET A 54 15.38 -6.65 -2.19
CA MET A 54 16.68 -7.32 -2.05
C MET A 54 17.42 -7.49 -3.40
N LEU A 55 16.78 -7.11 -4.51
CA LEU A 55 17.30 -7.17 -5.88
C LEU A 55 17.85 -5.82 -6.39
N GLU A 56 18.18 -4.90 -5.50
CA GLU A 56 19.24 -3.93 -5.83
C GLU A 56 20.53 -4.74 -5.96
N LYS A 57 20.83 -5.19 -7.18
CA LYS A 57 22.15 -5.72 -7.51
C LYS A 57 23.15 -4.72 -6.95
N GLN A 58 23.96 -5.16 -6.00
CA GLN A 58 25.18 -4.46 -5.66
C GLN A 58 25.96 -4.34 -6.96
N VAL A 59 25.96 -3.15 -7.54
CA VAL A 59 26.91 -2.79 -8.59
C VAL A 59 28.25 -2.76 -7.88
N ASN A 60 28.94 -3.90 -7.99
CA ASN A 60 30.35 -4.16 -7.77
C ASN A 60 31.10 -3.04 -7.04
N GLN A 61 31.34 -3.18 -5.74
CA GLN A 61 32.64 -2.89 -5.15
C GLN A 61 32.74 -3.48 -3.74
N THR A 62 33.75 -4.33 -3.59
CA THR A 62 34.20 -5.02 -2.39
C THR A 62 34.27 -4.10 -1.17
N VAL A 63 33.30 -4.15 -0.25
CA VAL A 63 33.55 -3.84 1.17
C VAL A 63 32.46 -4.44 2.08
N ASN A 64 32.81 -5.55 2.72
CA ASN A 64 32.33 -6.13 3.97
C ASN A 64 30.93 -5.71 4.50
N LEU A 65 29.94 -6.59 4.29
CA LEU A 65 28.64 -6.52 4.98
C LEU A 65 28.61 -7.42 6.22
N THR A 66 29.31 -6.98 7.27
CA THR A 66 29.06 -7.43 8.65
C THR A 66 28.65 -6.25 9.51
N SER A 67 27.40 -5.80 9.36
CA SER A 67 26.74 -5.04 10.42
C SER A 67 25.23 -5.09 10.24
N LYS A 68 24.59 -5.82 11.16
CA LYS A 68 23.14 -5.89 11.37
C LYS A 68 22.54 -4.49 11.64
N ARG A 69 21.22 -4.37 11.38
CA ARG A 69 20.22 -3.40 11.91
C ARG A 69 20.15 -2.07 11.15
N LYS A 70 18.99 -1.45 10.91
CA LYS A 70 17.75 -1.37 11.70
C LYS A 70 16.58 -0.98 10.77
N CYS A 71 15.42 -1.63 10.91
CA CYS A 71 14.17 -1.14 10.34
C CYS A 71 13.80 0.17 11.05
N LYS A 72 13.78 1.27 10.31
CA LYS A 72 13.13 2.51 10.73
C LYS A 72 12.04 2.76 9.71
N SER A 73 10.79 2.55 10.10
CA SER A 73 9.64 3.07 9.35
C SER A 73 9.84 4.59 9.24
N GLN A 74 10.05 5.08 8.02
CA GLN A 74 9.95 6.50 7.75
C GLN A 74 8.56 6.75 7.18
N VAL A 75 7.67 7.23 8.05
CA VAL A 75 6.47 7.93 7.62
C VAL A 75 6.95 9.29 7.11
N GLN A 76 6.91 9.50 5.80
CA GLN A 76 7.07 10.83 5.24
C GLN A 76 5.71 11.29 4.72
N CYS A 77 5.02 12.06 5.55
CA CYS A 77 3.87 12.86 5.14
C CYS A 77 4.33 13.81 4.03
N LEU A 78 3.65 13.76 2.88
CA LEU A 78 3.77 14.78 1.85
C LEU A 78 3.39 16.11 2.50
N LYS A 79 4.28 17.10 2.40
CA LYS A 79 3.96 18.47 2.77
C LYS A 79 3.08 19.04 1.67
N ASP A 80 1.87 19.44 2.04
CA ASP A 80 1.11 20.39 1.24
C ASP A 80 1.88 21.72 1.28
N GLU A 81 2.29 22.21 0.12
CA GLU A 81 2.73 23.59 -0.04
C GLU A 81 1.59 24.35 -0.71
N ALA A 82 1.12 25.40 -0.02
CA ALA A 82 0.15 26.37 -0.48
C ALA A 82 0.86 27.56 -1.12
#